data_AF-A0AAJ5X0F8-F1
#
_entry.id   AF-A0AAJ5X0F8-F1
#
_cell.length_a   1.000
_cell.length_b   1.000
_cell.length_c   1.000
_cell.angle_alpha   90.00
_cell.angle_beta   90.00
_cell.angle_gamma   90.00
#
_symmetry.space_group_name_H-M   'P 1'
#
loop_
_entity.id
_entity.type
_entity.pdbx_description
1 polymer ?
#
loop_
_entity_poly.entity_id
_entity_poly.type
_entity_poly.pdbx_seq_one_letter_code
_entity_poly.pdbx_strand_id
1 'polypeptide(L)'
;MTQAAPVYRVRSQEVWDLARDDYLSGEPARVVCRRYDLGLSAFRIRARKAKWRREDQDDPDLYDPAAELEAVEDIALSDMAVSARRRLQLALEDGEATEAMRWLKIFETLSSLAADAPDLDEVHGLHPVFDDAGSEQDEVHGLHPVFTPPAASPPSPPPNRAERRRLRRADRRKPISASGDGRASQGP
;
A
#
# COMPACT_ATOMS: atom_id res chain seq x y z
N MET A 1 9.97 -2.85 -56.33
CA MET A 1 9.09 -2.38 -55.25
C MET A 1 9.93 -1.55 -54.30
N THR A 2 9.85 -0.22 -54.42
CA THR A 2 10.68 0.71 -53.65
C THR A 2 10.03 0.92 -52.28
N GLN A 3 10.66 0.42 -51.23
CA GLN A 3 10.21 0.67 -49.86
C GLN A 3 10.40 2.15 -49.57
N ALA A 4 9.29 2.91 -49.52
CA ALA A 4 9.31 4.31 -49.12
C ALA A 4 9.90 4.39 -47.70
N ALA A 5 10.96 5.20 -47.53
CA ALA A 5 11.55 5.45 -46.23
C ALA A 5 10.46 5.94 -45.26
N PRO A 6 10.42 5.46 -44.01
CA PRO A 6 9.40 5.88 -43.05
C PRO A 6 9.51 7.40 -42.85
N VAL A 7 8.43 8.10 -43.19
CA VAL A 7 8.31 9.54 -42.94
C VAL A 7 8.41 9.74 -41.42
N TYR A 8 9.50 10.36 -40.96
CA TYR A 8 9.63 10.76 -39.55
C TYR A 8 8.56 11.80 -39.25
N ARG A 9 7.44 11.36 -38.68
CA ARG A 9 6.37 12.26 -38.23
C ARG A 9 6.79 12.92 -36.92
N VAL A 10 7.22 14.18 -37.01
CA VAL A 10 7.40 15.03 -35.84
C VAL A 10 6.02 15.32 -35.25
N ARG A 11 5.81 14.99 -33.98
CA ARG A 11 4.57 15.30 -33.26
C ARG A 11 4.65 16.67 -32.61
N SER A 12 3.49 17.34 -32.48
CA SER A 12 3.37 18.60 -31.76
C SER A 12 3.73 18.42 -30.27
N GLN A 13 4.08 19.53 -29.62
CA GLN A 13 4.40 19.53 -28.18
C GLN A 13 3.20 19.05 -27.34
N GLU A 14 1.99 19.43 -27.74
CA GLU A 14 0.73 19.03 -27.09
C GLU A 14 0.56 17.50 -27.04
N VAL A 15 0.86 16.78 -28.13
CA VAL A 15 0.81 15.31 -28.14
C VAL A 15 1.83 14.71 -27.17
N TRP A 16 3.00 15.33 -27.04
CA TRP A 16 4.00 14.91 -26.06
C TRP A 16 3.58 15.17 -24.62
N ASP A 17 2.85 16.26 -24.37
CA ASP A 17 2.36 16.61 -23.03
C ASP A 17 1.23 15.65 -22.62
N LEU A 18 0.26 15.39 -23.49
CA LEU A 18 -0.77 14.36 -23.27
C LEU A 18 -0.16 12.98 -23.01
N ALA A 19 0.85 12.59 -23.79
CA ALA A 19 1.54 11.32 -23.60
C ALA A 19 2.32 11.27 -22.28
N ARG A 20 2.89 12.39 -21.82
CA ARG A 20 3.54 12.48 -20.52
C ARG A 20 2.52 12.28 -19.40
N ASP A 21 1.40 12.99 -19.46
CA ASP A 21 0.41 12.99 -18.40
C ASP A 21 -0.23 11.61 -18.23
N ASP A 22 -0.54 10.91 -19.33
CA ASP A 22 -0.98 9.50 -19.33
C ASP A 22 0.06 8.56 -18.72
N TYR A 23 1.34 8.75 -19.05
CA TYR A 23 2.44 7.93 -18.53
C TYR A 23 2.65 8.14 -17.02
N LEU A 24 2.58 9.39 -16.56
CA LEU A 24 2.70 9.75 -15.14
C LEU A 24 1.48 9.28 -14.34
N SER A 25 0.30 9.23 -14.97
CA SER A 25 -0.91 8.63 -14.39
C SER A 25 -0.83 7.10 -14.21
N GLY A 26 0.25 6.47 -14.67
CA GLY A 26 0.55 5.06 -14.43
C GLY A 26 0.47 4.16 -15.67
N GLU A 27 0.02 4.67 -16.82
CA GLU A 27 -0.11 3.89 -18.05
C GLU A 27 1.27 3.42 -18.55
N PRO A 28 1.45 2.13 -18.94
CA PRO A 28 2.73 1.67 -19.48
C PRO A 28 3.11 2.40 -20.77
N ALA A 29 4.38 2.79 -20.88
CA ALA A 29 4.91 3.56 -22.03
C ALA A 29 4.59 2.95 -23.41
N ARG A 30 4.47 1.61 -23.52
CA ARG A 30 4.07 0.96 -24.78
C ARG A 30 2.63 1.27 -25.19
N VAL A 31 1.72 1.40 -24.23
CA VAL A 31 0.32 1.73 -24.51
C VAL A 31 0.21 3.20 -24.89
N VAL A 32 0.83 4.10 -24.10
CA VAL A 32 0.94 5.53 -24.41
C VAL A 32 1.51 5.75 -25.81
N CYS A 33 2.64 5.12 -26.14
CA CYS A 33 3.27 5.29 -27.45
C CYS A 33 2.38 4.84 -28.61
N ARG A 34 1.60 3.76 -28.44
CA ARG A 34 0.65 3.31 -29.45
C ARG A 34 -0.52 4.27 -29.59
N ARG A 35 -1.04 4.80 -28.48
CA ARG A 35 -2.18 5.76 -28.45
C ARG A 35 -1.86 7.04 -29.21
N TYR A 36 -0.66 7.58 -29.00
CA TYR A 36 -0.23 8.86 -29.58
C TYR A 36 0.64 8.73 -30.84
N ASP A 37 0.81 7.50 -31.35
CA ASP A 37 1.64 7.18 -32.52
C ASP A 37 3.06 7.78 -32.41
N LEU A 38 3.69 7.46 -31.27
CA LEU A 38 5.04 7.86 -30.86
C LEU A 38 6.01 6.67 -30.93
N GLY A 39 7.25 6.94 -31.31
CA GLY A 39 8.32 5.95 -31.24
C GLY A 39 8.74 5.69 -29.79
N LEU A 40 8.73 4.41 -29.37
CA LEU A 40 9.10 4.02 -28.00
C LEU A 40 10.51 4.43 -27.58
N SER A 41 11.48 4.41 -28.51
CA SER A 41 12.85 4.86 -28.27
C SER A 41 12.90 6.37 -28.03
N ALA A 42 12.27 7.17 -28.90
CA ALA A 42 12.18 8.62 -28.76
C ALA A 42 11.48 9.02 -27.47
N PHE A 43 10.39 8.33 -27.11
CA PHE A 43 9.69 8.55 -25.86
C PHE A 43 10.59 8.28 -24.65
N ARG A 44 11.32 7.17 -24.61
CA ARG A 44 12.24 6.85 -23.51
C ARG A 44 13.40 7.84 -23.38
N ILE A 45 13.96 8.30 -24.49
CA ILE A 45 15.02 9.32 -24.51
C ILE A 45 14.48 10.63 -23.92
N ARG A 46 13.28 11.03 -24.33
CA ARG A 46 12.63 12.24 -23.83
C ARG A 46 12.25 12.12 -22.36
N ALA A 47 11.65 11.01 -21.95
CA ALA A 47 11.30 10.71 -20.58
C ALA A 47 12.52 10.74 -19.65
N ARG A 48 13.67 10.21 -20.08
CA ARG A 48 14.93 10.35 -19.35
C ARG A 48 15.39 11.81 -19.25
N LYS A 49 15.41 12.54 -20.35
CA LYS A 49 15.88 13.94 -20.38
C LYS A 49 15.00 14.85 -19.51
N ALA A 50 13.70 14.58 -19.50
CA ALA A 50 12.70 15.34 -18.77
C ALA A 50 12.33 14.73 -17.40
N LYS A 51 13.07 13.70 -16.95
CA LYS A 51 12.89 13.03 -15.65
C LYS A 51 11.47 12.48 -15.38
N TRP A 52 10.80 11.97 -16.41
CA TRP A 52 9.47 11.36 -16.27
C TRP A 52 9.51 9.90 -15.80
N ARG A 53 10.68 9.24 -15.84
CA ARG A 53 10.76 7.81 -15.49
C ARG A 53 10.39 7.65 -14.03
N ARG A 54 9.74 6.54 -13.68
CA ARG A 54 9.45 6.20 -12.28
C ARG A 54 10.68 6.23 -11.37
N GLU A 55 11.86 5.90 -11.89
CA GLU A 55 13.13 5.98 -11.16
C GLU A 55 13.67 7.42 -10.99
N ASP A 56 13.17 8.37 -11.78
CA ASP A 56 13.53 9.79 -11.69
C ASP A 56 12.47 10.59 -10.90
N GLN A 57 11.31 9.99 -10.59
CA GLN A 57 10.32 10.56 -9.67
C GLN A 57 10.79 10.30 -8.25
N ASP A 58 10.49 11.23 -7.35
CA ASP A 58 10.69 10.98 -5.92
C ASP A 58 9.85 9.76 -5.51
N ASP A 59 10.38 8.96 -4.59
CA ASP A 59 9.58 7.87 -4.01
C ASP A 59 8.29 8.49 -3.47
N PRO A 60 7.12 7.90 -3.76
CA PRO A 60 5.87 8.44 -3.25
C PRO A 60 5.97 8.53 -1.74
N ASP A 61 5.47 9.62 -1.17
CA ASP A 61 5.41 9.78 0.27
C ASP A 61 4.79 8.53 0.88
N LEU A 62 5.39 8.07 1.98
CA LEU A 62 4.90 6.91 2.67
C LEU A 62 3.47 7.23 3.12
N TYR A 63 2.51 6.37 2.76
CA TYR A 63 1.12 6.54 3.16
C TYR A 63 1.05 6.79 4.67
N ASP A 64 0.65 8.00 5.03
CA ASP A 64 0.46 8.40 6.41
C ASP A 64 -1.04 8.43 6.72
N PRO A 65 -1.58 7.40 7.40
CA PRO A 65 -3.00 7.37 7.74
C PRO A 65 -3.41 8.52 8.67
N ALA A 66 -2.48 9.12 9.42
CA ALA A 66 -2.78 10.26 10.27
C ALA A 66 -3.04 11.53 9.44
N ALA A 67 -2.15 11.82 8.47
CA ALA A 67 -2.32 12.95 7.57
C ALA A 67 -3.58 12.84 6.70
N GLU A 68 -3.92 11.62 6.24
CA GLU A 68 -5.18 11.38 5.51
C GLU A 68 -6.40 11.62 6.40
N LEU A 69 -6.36 11.20 7.66
CA LEU A 69 -7.45 11.45 8.60
C LEU A 69 -7.61 12.95 8.90
N GLU A 70 -6.52 13.70 9.05
CA GLU A 70 -6.55 15.16 9.20
C GLU A 70 -7.12 15.88 7.96
N ALA A 71 -6.97 15.29 6.77
CA ALA A 71 -7.55 15.81 5.54
C ALA A 71 -9.05 15.50 5.39
N VAL A 72 -9.60 14.57 6.18
CA VAL A 72 -11.04 14.32 6.22
C VAL A 72 -11.71 15.47 6.96
N GLU A 73 -12.57 16.21 6.25
CA GLU A 73 -13.37 17.26 6.86
C GLU A 73 -14.32 16.67 7.92
N ASP A 74 -14.35 17.29 9.09
CA ASP A 74 -15.27 16.95 10.16
C ASP A 74 -16.71 17.29 9.75
N ILE A 75 -17.46 16.27 9.34
CA ILE A 75 -18.88 16.41 9.03
C ILE A 75 -19.69 16.11 10.29
N ALA A 76 -20.56 17.04 10.67
CA ALA A 76 -21.45 16.84 11.82
C ALA A 76 -22.33 15.60 11.64
N LEU A 77 -22.50 14.82 12.71
CA LEU A 77 -23.35 13.61 12.69
C LEU A 77 -24.79 13.91 12.26
N SER A 78 -25.29 15.11 12.57
CA SER A 78 -26.58 15.63 12.12
C SER A 78 -26.66 15.77 10.59
N ASP A 79 -25.61 16.26 9.94
CA ASP A 79 -25.53 16.39 8.48
C ASP A 79 -25.44 15.03 7.79
N MET A 80 -24.72 14.09 8.41
CA MET A 80 -24.71 12.69 7.98
C MET A 80 -26.10 12.07 8.10
N ALA A 81 -26.85 12.36 9.17
CA ALA A 81 -28.22 11.89 9.36
C ALA A 81 -29.15 12.47 8.28
N VAL A 82 -29.04 13.76 7.95
CA VAL A 82 -29.80 14.37 6.83
C VAL A 82 -29.51 13.64 5.51
N SER A 83 -28.24 13.32 5.26
CA SER A 83 -27.82 12.56 4.08
C SER A 83 -28.37 11.13 4.04
N ALA A 84 -28.44 10.45 5.19
CA ALA A 84 -29.04 9.12 5.31
C ALA A 84 -30.56 9.17 5.07
N ARG A 85 -31.26 10.19 5.60
CA ARG A 85 -32.69 10.40 5.38
C ARG A 85 -33.04 10.61 3.91
N ARG A 86 -32.23 11.36 3.15
CA ARG A 86 -32.42 11.54 1.70
C ARG A 86 -32.29 10.22 0.95
N ARG A 87 -31.31 9.38 1.31
CA ARG A 87 -31.14 8.04 0.72
C ARG A 87 -32.27 7.08 1.06
N LEU A 88 -32.79 7.14 2.30
CA LEU A 88 -34.01 6.43 2.70
C LEU A 88 -35.20 6.83 1.82
N GLN A 89 -35.41 8.13 1.58
CA GLN A 89 -36.50 8.62 0.73
C GLN A 89 -36.40 8.09 -0.69
N LEU A 90 -35.21 8.14 -1.29
CA LEU A 90 -34.97 7.58 -2.63
C LEU A 90 -35.25 6.08 -2.68
N ALA A 91 -34.75 5.30 -1.71
CA ALA A 91 -35.00 3.86 -1.67
C ALA A 91 -36.50 3.51 -1.50
N LEU A 92 -37.27 4.34 -0.79
CA LEU A 92 -38.72 4.19 -0.68
C LEU A 92 -39.43 4.50 -2.00
N GLU A 93 -38.98 5.54 -2.72
CA GLU A 93 -39.50 5.89 -4.05
C GLU A 93 -39.22 4.79 -5.08
N ASP A 94 -38.04 4.17 -5.01
CA ASP A 94 -37.62 3.07 -5.90
C ASP A 94 -38.22 1.70 -5.51
N GLY A 95 -38.92 1.62 -4.37
CA GLY A 95 -39.54 0.38 -3.87
C GLY A 95 -38.54 -0.64 -3.31
N GLU A 96 -37.31 -0.23 -3.01
CA GLU A 96 -36.24 -1.09 -2.50
C GLU A 96 -36.34 -1.24 -0.97
N ALA A 97 -37.25 -2.09 -0.51
CA ALA A 97 -37.57 -2.25 0.91
C ALA A 97 -36.35 -2.55 1.80
N THR A 98 -35.40 -3.38 1.35
CA THR A 98 -34.20 -3.72 2.12
C THR A 98 -33.25 -2.54 2.27
N GLU A 99 -33.05 -1.77 1.19
CA GLU A 99 -32.17 -0.61 1.21
C GLU A 99 -32.80 0.53 2.02
N ALA A 100 -34.12 0.71 1.94
CA ALA A 100 -34.86 1.60 2.82
C ALA A 100 -34.67 1.23 4.31
N MET A 101 -34.84 -0.05 4.68
CA MET A 101 -34.60 -0.48 6.07
C MET A 101 -33.16 -0.22 6.54
N ARG A 102 -32.18 -0.43 5.66
CA ARG A 102 -30.78 -0.16 5.96
C ARG A 102 -30.54 1.33 6.22
N TRP A 103 -31.01 2.22 5.34
CA TRP A 103 -30.86 3.65 5.51
C TRP A 103 -31.64 4.21 6.69
N LEU A 104 -32.81 3.63 7.00
CA LEU A 104 -33.56 3.94 8.22
C LEU A 104 -32.71 3.65 9.47
N LYS A 105 -32.09 2.47 9.54
CA LYS A 105 -31.27 2.11 10.70
C LYS A 105 -30.04 3.01 10.86
N ILE A 106 -29.40 3.38 9.74
CA ILE A 106 -28.28 4.32 9.73
C ILE A 106 -28.74 5.70 10.21
N PHE A 107 -29.88 6.19 9.69
CA PHE A 107 -30.45 7.48 10.09
C PHE A 107 -30.76 7.55 11.59
N GLU A 108 -31.43 6.54 12.13
CA GLU A 108 -31.75 6.47 13.57
C GLU A 108 -30.49 6.48 14.42
N THR A 109 -29.48 5.72 14.02
CA THR A 109 -28.21 5.62 14.76
C THR A 109 -27.48 6.96 14.75
N LEU A 110 -27.35 7.60 13.58
CA LEU A 110 -26.71 8.91 13.46
C LEU A 110 -27.48 10.00 14.21
N SER A 111 -28.81 9.97 14.18
CA SER A 111 -29.66 10.93 14.89
C SER A 111 -29.55 10.77 16.41
N SER A 112 -29.48 9.53 16.91
CA SER A 112 -29.26 9.26 18.33
C SER A 112 -27.89 9.79 18.77
N LEU A 113 -26.83 9.46 18.02
CA LEU A 113 -25.48 9.89 18.35
C LEU A 113 -25.32 11.41 18.27
N ALA A 114 -26.01 12.07 17.33
CA ALA A 114 -26.03 13.53 17.24
C ALA A 114 -26.78 14.19 18.41
N ALA A 115 -27.80 13.53 18.96
CA ALA A 115 -28.52 14.02 20.14
C ALA A 115 -27.75 13.80 21.45
N ASP A 116 -26.96 12.73 21.51
CA ASP A 116 -26.11 12.39 22.66
C ASP A 116 -24.75 13.12 22.65
N ALA A 117 -24.37 13.73 21.51
CA ALA A 117 -23.19 14.56 21.43
C ALA A 117 -23.43 15.86 22.21
N PRO A 118 -22.74 16.09 23.35
CA PRO A 118 -22.75 17.41 23.97
C PRO A 118 -22.18 18.42 22.96
N ASP A 119 -22.72 19.63 22.91
CA ASP A 119 -22.14 20.74 22.14
C ASP A 119 -20.66 20.88 22.55
N LEU A 120 -19.75 20.34 21.73
CA LEU A 120 -18.31 20.35 22.00
C LEU A 120 -17.71 21.77 21.90
N ASP A 121 -18.52 22.76 21.54
CA ASP A 121 -18.19 24.18 21.61
C ASP A 121 -18.11 24.72 23.06
N GLU A 122 -18.71 24.06 24.06
CA GLU A 122 -18.70 24.55 25.45
C GLU A 122 -17.50 24.04 26.29
N VAL A 123 -16.77 23.03 25.82
CA VAL A 123 -15.77 22.31 26.65
C VAL A 123 -14.32 22.79 26.50
N HIS A 124 -14.06 23.80 25.67
CA HIS A 124 -12.73 24.45 25.58
C HIS A 124 -12.45 25.45 26.72
N GLY A 125 -13.27 25.49 27.78
CA GLY A 125 -13.17 26.46 28.88
C GLY A 125 -12.61 25.94 30.21
N LEU A 126 -12.33 24.64 30.36
CA LEU A 126 -11.91 24.09 31.67
C LEU A 126 -10.75 23.10 31.50
N HIS A 127 -9.55 23.65 31.37
CA HIS A 127 -8.34 22.93 31.75
C HIS A 127 -8.31 22.92 33.29
N PRO A 128 -8.51 21.79 34.00
CA PRO A 128 -8.19 21.75 35.42
C PRO A 128 -6.68 21.95 35.55
N VAL A 129 -6.30 23.07 36.15
CA VAL A 129 -4.96 23.27 36.69
C VAL A 129 -4.80 22.26 37.81
N PHE A 130 -4.14 21.15 37.54
CA PHE A 130 -3.62 20.29 38.60
C PHE A 130 -2.38 20.98 39.15
N ASP A 131 -2.62 21.89 40.09
CA ASP A 131 -1.58 22.43 40.96
C ASP A 131 -1.03 21.32 41.88
N ASP A 132 0.27 21.39 42.02
CA ASP A 132 1.20 20.60 42.81
C ASP A 132 0.74 20.37 44.26
N ALA A 133 0.65 19.10 44.66
CA ALA A 133 0.75 18.69 46.05
C ALA A 133 1.19 17.23 46.14
N GLY A 134 2.46 17.04 46.54
CA GLY A 134 3.02 15.72 46.79
C GLY A 134 2.23 14.93 47.82
N SER A 135 2.14 13.62 47.61
CA SER A 135 1.88 12.68 48.69
C SER A 135 2.51 11.33 48.33
N GLU A 136 3.59 11.03 49.03
CA GLU A 136 4.23 9.72 49.13
C GLU A 136 3.19 8.68 49.54
N GLN A 137 3.06 7.58 48.80
CA GLN A 137 2.65 6.29 49.36
C GLN A 137 3.49 5.17 48.74
N ASP A 138 4.42 4.75 49.58
CA ASP A 138 5.18 3.52 49.61
C ASP A 138 4.22 2.31 49.69
N GLU A 139 4.20 1.42 48.69
CA GLU A 139 3.79 0.04 48.94
C GLU A 139 4.37 -0.95 47.91
N VAL A 140 5.44 -1.59 48.37
CA VAL A 140 6.07 -2.81 47.88
C VAL A 140 5.04 -3.93 47.60
N HIS A 141 4.96 -4.38 46.35
CA HIS A 141 4.46 -5.70 46.01
C HIS A 141 5.56 -6.55 45.37
N GLY A 142 5.92 -7.61 46.09
CA GLY A 142 7.03 -8.51 45.81
C GLY A 142 6.88 -9.23 44.47
N LEU A 143 7.92 -9.14 43.65
CA LEU A 143 8.08 -9.90 42.43
C LEU A 143 8.36 -11.37 42.77
N HIS A 144 7.45 -12.27 42.41
CA HIS A 144 7.77 -13.70 42.33
C HIS A 144 8.62 -13.94 41.06
N PRO A 145 9.81 -14.57 41.15
CA PRO A 145 10.56 -14.94 39.96
C PRO A 145 9.89 -16.14 39.27
N VAL A 146 9.28 -15.90 38.11
CA VAL A 146 8.88 -16.97 37.19
C VAL A 146 10.14 -17.57 36.58
N PHE A 147 10.43 -18.82 36.92
CA PHE A 147 11.52 -19.59 36.32
C PHE A 147 11.18 -19.85 34.85
N THR A 148 11.85 -19.13 33.95
CA THR A 148 11.73 -19.32 32.50
C THR A 148 12.77 -20.37 32.07
N PRO A 149 12.37 -21.55 31.54
CA PRO A 149 13.35 -22.49 31.00
C PRO A 149 14.07 -21.85 29.80
N PRO A 150 15.36 -22.15 29.56
CA PRO A 150 16.09 -21.57 28.45
C PRO A 150 15.39 -21.92 27.13
N ALA A 151 15.01 -20.90 26.37
CA ALA A 151 14.42 -21.05 25.06
C ALA A 151 15.36 -21.90 24.18
N ALA A 152 14.86 -23.02 23.67
CA ALA A 152 15.53 -23.74 22.61
C ALA A 152 15.72 -22.77 21.44
N SER A 153 16.96 -22.65 20.94
CA SER A 153 17.28 -21.78 19.81
C SER A 153 16.29 -22.00 18.66
N PRO A 154 15.72 -20.93 18.07
CA PRO A 154 14.80 -21.10 16.95
C PRO A 154 15.52 -21.81 15.80
N PRO A 155 14.83 -22.71 15.06
CA PRO A 155 15.40 -23.35 13.90
C PRO A 155 15.83 -22.28 12.89
N SER A 156 17.05 -22.40 12.38
CA SER A 156 17.61 -21.42 11.44
C SER A 156 16.67 -21.19 10.25
N PRO A 157 16.43 -19.93 9.86
CA PRO A 157 15.54 -19.62 8.76
C PRO A 157 16.03 -20.28 7.46
N PRO A 158 15.11 -20.67 6.55
CA PRO A 158 15.49 -21.33 5.32
C PRO A 158 16.40 -20.43 4.48
N PRO A 159 17.41 -20.99 3.80
CA PRO A 159 18.41 -20.21 3.08
C PRO A 159 17.77 -19.30 2.03
N ASN A 160 18.26 -18.06 1.97
CA ASN A 160 17.79 -17.10 0.99
C ASN A 160 18.24 -17.48 -0.43
N ARG A 161 17.73 -16.78 -1.45
CA ARG A 161 18.01 -17.08 -2.86
C ARG A 161 19.52 -17.07 -3.19
N ALA A 162 20.28 -16.19 -2.55
CA ALA A 162 21.73 -16.08 -2.75
C ALA A 162 22.45 -17.30 -2.13
N GLU A 163 22.04 -17.72 -0.94
CA GLU A 163 22.55 -18.94 -0.29
C GLU A 163 22.23 -20.21 -1.07
N ARG A 164 21.00 -20.35 -1.59
CA ARG A 164 20.65 -21.50 -2.45
C ARG A 164 21.52 -21.58 -3.69
N ARG A 165 21.92 -20.44 -4.27
CA ARG A 165 22.88 -20.39 -5.39
C ARG A 165 24.28 -20.79 -4.97
N ARG A 166 24.73 -20.41 -3.76
CA ARG A 166 26.05 -20.81 -3.23
C ARG A 166 26.10 -22.31 -2.94
N LEU A 167 25.08 -22.87 -2.28
CA LEU A 167 24.98 -24.30 -1.98
C LEU A 167 25.00 -25.16 -3.26
N ARG A 168 24.21 -24.79 -4.27
CA ARG A 168 24.21 -25.50 -5.58
C ARG A 168 25.57 -25.47 -6.29
N ARG A 169 26.38 -24.43 -6.06
CA ARG A 169 27.74 -24.34 -6.63
C ARG A 169 28.74 -25.19 -5.84
N ALA A 170 28.55 -25.32 -4.52
CA ALA A 170 29.37 -26.17 -3.67
C ALA A 170 29.13 -27.66 -3.96
N ASP A 171 27.87 -28.08 -4.14
CA ASP A 171 27.54 -29.47 -4.49
C ASP A 171 28.11 -29.88 -5.86
N ARG A 172 28.15 -28.94 -6.81
CA ARG A 172 28.78 -29.16 -8.13
C ARG A 172 30.31 -29.31 -8.08
N ARG A 173 30.94 -28.98 -6.95
CA ARG A 173 32.40 -29.06 -6.77
C ARG A 173 32.85 -30.26 -5.93
N LYS A 174 31.93 -31.11 -5.45
CA LYS A 174 32.32 -32.37 -4.80
C LYS A 174 32.87 -33.32 -5.87
N PRO A 175 34.16 -33.71 -5.82
CA PRO A 175 34.67 -34.76 -6.70
C PRO A 175 33.97 -36.08 -6.35
N ILE A 176 33.58 -36.83 -7.38
CA ILE A 176 33.17 -38.23 -7.23
C ILE A 176 34.37 -38.97 -6.66
N SER A 177 34.31 -39.32 -5.38
CA SER A 177 35.26 -40.22 -4.75
C SER A 177 35.23 -41.54 -5.52
N ALA A 178 36.36 -41.86 -6.14
CA ALA A 178 36.57 -43.12 -6.84
C ALA A 178 36.51 -44.27 -5.82
N SER A 179 35.43 -45.03 -5.83
CA SER A 179 35.42 -46.42 -5.35
C SER A 179 35.81 -47.29 -6.54
N GLY A 180 37.09 -47.62 -6.60
CA GLY A 180 37.60 -48.72 -7.40
C GLY A 180 37.29 -50.06 -6.72
N ASP A 181 37.10 -51.07 -7.57
CA ASP A 181 37.20 -52.52 -7.39
C ASP A 181 36.06 -53.16 -8.20
N GLY A 182 36.26 -53.94 -9.26
CA GLY A 182 37.41 -54.74 -9.65
C GLY A 182 36.88 -56.14 -9.97
N ARG A 183 37.03 -56.56 -11.25
CA ARG A 183 37.13 -57.95 -11.79
C ARG A 183 36.36 -58.08 -13.10
N ALA A 184 37.06 -58.05 -14.23
CA ALA A 184 37.84 -59.15 -14.82
C ALA A 184 36.93 -60.17 -15.50
N SER A 185 36.87 -60.09 -16.82
CA SER A 185 36.57 -61.24 -17.69
C SER A 185 37.71 -61.38 -18.68
N GLN A 186 38.46 -62.48 -18.56
CA GLN A 186 39.18 -63.14 -19.66
C GLN A 186 38.12 -63.34 -20.77
N GLY A 187 38.29 -62.91 -22.03
CA GLY A 187 39.29 -63.32 -23.02
C GLY A 187 38.69 -64.43 -23.91
N PRO A 188 39.22 -64.63 -25.13
CA PRO A 188 38.93 -63.93 -26.39
C PRO A 188 37.57 -64.27 -27.04
#